data_AF-A0A4U0NFL0-F1
#
_entry.id   AF-A0A4U0NFL0-F1
#
_cell.length_a   1.000
_cell.length_b   1.000
_cell.length_c   1.000
_cell.angle_alpha   90.00
_cell.angle_beta   90.00
_cell.angle_gamma   90.00
#
_symmetry.space_group_name_H-M   'P 1'
#
loop_
_entity.id
_entity.type
_entity.pdbx_description
1 polymer ?
#
loop_
_entity_poly.entity_id
_entity_poly.type
_entity_poly.pdbx_seq_one_letter_code
_entity_poly.pdbx_strand_id
1 'polypeptide(L)' 'MSSVNEHQWTDPVEAAESLRTALSSVGIVLPSLAADAASPELRLVDLGRVRAEVAVELADAIRRDGDRSNR' A
#
# COMPACT_ATOMS: atom_id res chain seq x y z
N MET A 1 16.86 -25.48 -2.10
CA MET A 1 15.40 -25.69 -2.03
C MET A 1 15.05 -25.72 -0.55
N SER A 2 14.37 -24.75 0.06
CA SER A 2 13.35 -23.85 -0.46
C SER A 2 13.45 -22.49 0.23
N SER A 3 13.13 -21.45 -0.52
CA SER A 3 13.35 -20.04 -0.22
C SER A 3 12.98 -19.67 1.20
N VAL A 4 13.98 -19.33 2.00
CA VAL A 4 13.79 -18.40 3.11
C VAL A 4 13.16 -17.19 2.44
N ASN A 5 11.88 -16.95 2.69
CA ASN A 5 11.23 -15.71 2.26
C ASN A 5 11.92 -14.64 3.09
N GLU A 6 13.04 -14.15 2.55
CA GLU A 6 13.65 -12.90 2.93
C GLU A 6 12.48 -11.93 2.89
N HIS A 7 11.88 -11.66 4.06
CA HIS A 7 11.08 -10.47 4.22
C HIS A 7 12.10 -9.35 4.06
N GLN A 8 12.40 -9.07 2.79
CA GLN A 8 13.29 -8.04 2.33
C GLN A 8 12.87 -6.84 3.14
N TRP A 9 13.83 -6.30 3.87
CA TRP A 9 13.63 -5.26 4.84
C TRP A 9 13.03 -4.05 4.09
N THR A 10 11.72 -4.03 3.86
CA THR A 10 11.06 -3.08 2.94
C THR A 10 10.96 -1.75 3.65
N ASP A 11 11.73 -0.77 3.19
CA ASP A 11 11.78 0.54 3.79
C ASP A 11 10.37 1.16 3.80
N PRO A 12 9.86 1.64 4.96
CA PRO A 12 8.51 2.18 5.05
C PRO A 12 8.27 3.39 4.15
N VAL A 13 9.30 4.20 3.89
CA VAL A 13 9.20 5.36 2.99
C VAL A 13 9.10 4.85 1.56
N GLU A 14 9.95 3.91 1.15
CA GLU A 14 9.88 3.28 -0.17
C GLU A 14 8.54 2.58 -0.41
N ALA A 15 8.01 1.88 0.61
CA ALA A 15 6.69 1.25 0.57
C ALA A 15 5.58 2.30 0.40
N ALA A 16 5.65 3.41 1.14
CA ALA A 16 4.68 4.50 1.03
C ALA A 16 4.71 5.16 -0.36
N GLU A 17 5.89 5.43 -0.93
CA GLU A 17 6.03 5.99 -2.28
C GLU A 17 5.51 5.03 -3.36
N SER A 18 5.84 3.74 -3.24
CA SER A 18 5.36 2.71 -4.15
C SER A 18 3.83 2.63 -4.12
N LEU A 19 3.24 2.68 -2.93
CA LEU A 19 1.79 2.70 -2.77
C LEU A 19 1.16 3.99 -3.32
N ARG A 20 1.75 5.17 -3.07
CA ARG A 20 1.28 6.43 -3.68
C ARG A 20 1.27 6.37 -5.20
N THR A 21 2.31 5.79 -5.79
CA THR A 21 2.44 5.63 -7.25
C THR A 21 1.34 4.72 -7.79
N ALA A 22 1.12 3.56 -7.14
CA ALA A 22 0.07 2.62 -7.53
C ALA A 22 -1.34 3.24 -7.42
N LEU A 23 -1.63 3.92 -6.32
CA LEU A 23 -2.91 4.61 -6.11
C LEU A 23 -3.14 5.71 -7.15
N SER A 24 -2.10 6.50 -7.44
CA SER A 24 -2.18 7.56 -8.45
C SER A 24 -2.46 6.99 -9.85
N SER A 25 -1.95 5.79 -10.16
CA SER A 25 -2.19 5.12 -11.45
C SER A 25 -3.66 4.75 -11.67
N VAL A 26 -4.45 4.61 -10.60
CA VAL A 26 -5.89 4.36 -10.64
C VAL A 26 -6.73 5.60 -10.29
N GLY A 27 -6.10 6.78 -10.19
CA GLY A 27 -6.77 8.06 -9.92
C GLY A 27 -7.07 8.33 -8.44
N ILE A 28 -6.56 7.50 -7.52
CA ILE A 28 -6.75 7.65 -6.08
C ILE A 28 -5.59 8.45 -5.48
N VAL A 29 -5.89 9.51 -4.73
CA VAL A 29 -4.90 10.31 -4.01
C VAL A 29 -5.17 10.25 -2.50
N LEU A 30 -4.16 9.85 -1.73
CA LEU A 30 -4.20 9.82 -0.27
C LEU A 30 -3.17 10.79 0.33
N PRO A 31 -3.57 12.04 0.67
CA PRO A 31 -2.64 13.06 1.18
C PRO A 31 -2.02 12.69 2.53
N SER A 32 -2.69 11.84 3.31
CA SER A 32 -2.23 11.39 4.62
C SER A 32 -1.33 10.16 4.58
N LEU A 33 -1.13 9.55 3.40
CA LEU A 33 -0.33 8.34 3.27
C LEU A 33 1.14 8.68 3.55
N ALA A 34 1.74 8.04 4.55
CA ALA A 34 3.14 8.25 4.96
C ALA A 34 3.73 7.01 5.63
N ALA A 35 5.05 6.97 5.78
CA ALA A 35 5.66 6.03 6.73
C ALA A 35 5.23 6.39 8.16
N ASP A 36 4.95 5.37 8.99
CA ASP A 36 4.65 5.60 10.39
C ASP A 36 5.90 6.12 11.12
N ALA A 37 5.79 7.32 11.68
CA ALA A 37 6.84 7.92 12.49
C ALA A 37 6.70 7.58 13.98
N ALA A 38 5.54 7.08 14.42
CA ALA A 38 5.26 6.84 15.84
C ALA A 38 5.92 5.54 16.34
N SER A 39 6.03 4.53 15.48
CA SER A 39 6.60 3.21 15.81
C SER A 39 7.61 2.76 14.74
N PRO A 40 8.79 3.41 14.63
CA PRO A 40 9.76 3.10 13.57
C PRO A 40 10.23 1.65 13.55
N GLU A 41 10.31 1.00 14.72
CA GLU A 41 10.70 -0.40 14.85
C GLU A 41 9.71 -1.38 14.21
N LEU A 42 8.44 -0.98 14.06
CA LEU A 42 7.38 -1.79 13.45
C LEU A 42 7.29 -1.60 11.93
N ARG A 43 7.95 -0.57 11.40
CA ARG A 43 8.09 -0.34 9.95
C ARG A 43 6.75 -0.26 9.22
N LEU A 44 5.81 0.45 9.83
CA LEU A 44 4.44 0.57 9.34
C LEU A 44 4.32 1.70 8.31
N VAL A 45 3.27 1.62 7.50
CA VAL A 45 2.80 2.71 6.65
C VAL A 45 1.49 3.22 7.25
N ASP A 46 1.44 4.49 7.61
CA ASP A 46 0.22 5.17 8.03
C ASP A 46 -0.61 5.53 6.79
N LEU A 47 -1.79 4.91 6.67
CA LEU A 47 -2.74 5.19 5.59
C LEU A 47 -3.59 6.45 5.89
N GLY A 48 -3.63 6.89 7.15
CA GLY A 48 -4.38 8.03 7.63
C GLY A 48 -5.91 7.91 7.45
N ARG A 49 -6.58 9.06 7.30
CA ARG A 49 -8.03 9.15 7.12
C ARG A 49 -8.36 9.31 5.65
N VAL A 50 -9.08 8.34 5.09
CA VAL A 50 -9.56 8.36 3.72
C VAL A 50 -11.05 8.71 3.67
N ARG A 51 -11.50 9.33 2.58
CA ARG A 51 -12.94 9.53 2.34
C ARG A 51 -13.58 8.17 2.08
N ALA A 52 -14.84 7.99 2.47
CA ALA A 52 -15.55 6.72 2.29
C ALA A 52 -15.59 6.26 0.82
N GLU A 53 -15.78 7.20 -0.11
CA GLU A 53 -15.76 6.96 -1.57
C GLU A 53 -14.42 6.36 -2.01
N VAL A 54 -13.31 6.95 -1.56
CA VAL A 54 -11.96 6.48 -1.87
C VAL A 54 -11.69 5.09 -1.29
N ALA A 55 -12.24 4.77 -0.11
CA ALA A 55 -12.13 3.42 0.46
C ALA A 55 -12.85 2.37 -0.40
N VAL A 56 -14.01 2.72 -0.98
CA VAL A 56 -14.75 1.85 -1.90
C VAL A 56 -13.97 1.65 -3.21
N GLU A 57 -13.48 2.74 -3.80
CA GLU A 57 -12.69 2.69 -5.04
C GLU A 57 -11.40 1.88 -4.88
N LEU A 58 -10.72 2.03 -3.74
CA LEU A 58 -9.54 1.24 -3.41
C LEU A 58 -9.86 -0.26 -3.34
N ALA A 59 -10.96 -0.61 -2.66
CA ALA A 59 -11.39 -1.99 -2.55
C ALA A 59 -11.72 -2.61 -3.93
N ASP A 60 -12.33 -1.84 -4.83
CA ASP A 60 -12.57 -2.26 -6.21
C ASP A 60 -11.28 -2.43 -7.02
N ALA A 61 -10.33 -1.50 -6.89
CA ALA A 61 -9.04 -1.58 -7.57
C ALA A 61 -8.27 -2.86 -7.18
N ILE A 62 -8.23 -3.17 -5.87
CA ILE A 62 -7.57 -4.38 -5.35
C ILE A 62 -8.25 -5.65 -5.86
N ARG A 63 -9.59 -5.71 -5.85
CA ARG A 63 -10.33 -6.87 -6.37
C ARG A 63 -10.05 -7.14 -7.84
N ARG A 64 -9.99 -6.08 -8.67
CA ARG A 64 -9.74 -6.20 -10.11
C ARG A 64 -8.34 -6.73 -10.42
N ASP A 65 -7.35 -6.39 -9.60
CA ASP A 65 -5.98 -6.86 -9.81
C ASP A 65 -5.79 -8.31 -9.32
N GLY A 66 -6.36 -8.65 -8.16
CA GLY A 66 -6.34 -10.03 -7.64
C GLY A 66 -7.03 -11.03 -8.59
N ASP A 67 -8.09 -10.61 -9.28
CA ASP A 67 -8.75 -11.42 -10.30
C ASP A 67 -7.88 -11.59 -11.57
N ARG A 68 -7.05 -10.58 -11.91
CA ARG A 68 -6.08 -10.67 -13.01
C ARG A 68 -4.84 -11.50 -12.70
N SER A 69 -4.40 -11.55 -11.43
CA SER A 69 -3.28 -12.40 -11.01
C SER A 69 -3.65 -13.88 -10.85
N ASN A 70 -4.94 -14.22 -10.80
CA ASN A 70 -5.44 -15.60 -10.67
C ASN A 70 -5.79 -16.27 -12.01
N ARG A 71 -5.31 -15.73 -13.13
CA ARG A 71 -5.56 -16.23 -14.49
C ARG A 71 -4.26 -16.66 -15.16
#